data_AF-A0A954EEA8-F1
#
_entry.id   AF-A0A954EEA8-F1
#
_cell.length_a   1.000
_cell.length_b   1.000
_cell.length_c   1.000
_cell.angle_alpha   90.00
_cell.angle_beta   90.00
_cell.angle_gamma   90.00
#
_symmetry.space_group_name_H-M   'P 1'
#
loop_
_entity.id
_entity.type
_entity.pdbx_description
1 polymer ?
#
loop_
_entity_poly.entity_id
_entity_poly.type
_entity_poly.pdbx_seq_one_letter_code
_entity_poly.pdbx_strand_id
1 'polypeptide(L)'
;IEPIGYGYNAQYLSREVGFDGWPPAPAAQPLCRKLRDVTSTTKTIVFADSVQAKCLAFDSSFSCTQAGLEDQHSLVPPSGNYPTIHFRHLKAANVAFLDGHVESRSRHFLVDIPGPNFISQTQADFMNQENLGFVSEGNLNDPARQDELYDRE
;
A
#
# COMPACT_ATOMS: atom_id res chain seq x y z
N ILE A 1 -3.73 18.52 12.01
CA ILE A 1 -3.25 18.60 10.61
C ILE A 1 -3.53 17.23 10.03
N GLU A 2 -4.38 17.13 9.01
CA GLU A 2 -4.52 15.86 8.29
C GLU A 2 -3.19 15.57 7.57
N PRO A 3 -2.63 14.36 7.70
CA PRO A 3 -1.44 13.98 6.96
C PRO A 3 -1.69 14.13 5.46
N ILE A 4 -0.73 14.76 4.79
CA ILE A 4 -0.72 15.00 3.35
C ILE A 4 0.56 14.38 2.80
N GLY A 5 0.47 13.10 2.46
CA GLY A 5 1.58 12.31 1.97
C GLY A 5 1.35 11.82 0.56
N TYR A 6 2.43 11.68 -0.19
CA TYR A 6 2.50 10.81 -1.36
C TYR A 6 3.27 9.56 -0.97
N GLY A 7 2.74 8.42 -1.38
CA GLY A 7 3.41 7.14 -1.27
C GLY A 7 3.94 6.72 -2.63
N TYR A 8 5.07 6.02 -2.65
CA TYR A 8 5.63 5.45 -3.86
C TYR A 8 5.65 3.92 -3.84
N ASN A 9 5.66 3.26 -5.00
CA ASN A 9 5.73 1.80 -5.11
C ASN A 9 7.13 1.28 -4.70
N ALA A 10 7.36 1.22 -3.39
CA ALA A 10 8.67 0.93 -2.84
C ALA A 10 9.03 -0.55 -2.87
N GLN A 11 8.02 -1.41 -2.80
CA GLN A 11 8.25 -2.86 -2.78
C GLN A 11 8.78 -3.37 -4.11
N TYR A 12 8.27 -2.85 -5.24
CA TYR A 12 8.53 -3.42 -6.56
C TYR A 12 9.35 -2.52 -7.50
N LEU A 13 9.42 -1.21 -7.29
CA LEU A 13 10.21 -0.31 -8.14
C LEU A 13 11.49 0.19 -7.49
N SER A 14 11.45 0.57 -6.22
CA SER A 14 12.60 1.14 -5.51
C SER A 14 12.51 0.89 -4.02
N ARG A 15 13.46 0.18 -3.42
CA ARG A 15 13.39 -0.13 -1.98
C ARG A 15 14.03 0.99 -1.15
N GLU A 16 13.43 1.28 0.01
CA GLU A 16 13.96 2.27 0.98
C GLU A 16 15.32 1.84 1.56
N VAL A 17 15.54 0.53 1.68
CA VAL A 17 16.68 -0.05 2.40
C VAL A 17 17.29 -1.22 1.64
N GLY A 18 18.62 -1.30 1.65
CA GLY A 18 19.41 -2.37 1.01
C GLY A 18 19.54 -3.62 1.86
N PHE A 19 18.59 -3.90 2.75
CA PHE A 19 18.62 -5.05 3.64
C PHE A 19 17.29 -5.80 3.66
N ASP A 20 17.37 -7.13 3.74
CA ASP A 20 16.25 -8.07 3.83
C ASP A 20 16.11 -8.60 5.26
N GLY A 21 14.87 -8.56 5.77
CA GLY A 21 14.44 -9.28 6.97
C GLY A 21 15.13 -8.86 8.28
N TRP A 22 14.90 -9.70 9.30
CA TRP A 22 15.60 -9.66 10.57
C TRP A 22 16.11 -11.08 10.90
N PRO A 23 17.41 -11.27 11.18
CA PRO A 23 18.47 -10.27 11.22
C PRO A 23 18.76 -9.65 9.83
N PRO A 24 19.27 -8.41 9.76
CA PRO A 24 19.47 -7.72 8.48
C PRO A 24 20.51 -8.45 7.61
N ALA A 25 20.09 -8.91 6.42
CA ALA A 25 20.99 -9.42 5.39
C ALA A 25 21.04 -8.44 4.21
N PRO A 26 22.14 -8.33 3.43
CA PRO A 26 22.14 -7.52 2.21
C PRO A 26 21.00 -7.93 1.28
N ALA A 27 20.33 -6.95 0.68
CA ALA A 27 19.23 -7.20 -0.23
C ALA A 27 19.67 -8.12 -1.38
N ALA A 28 18.95 -9.22 -1.58
CA ALA A 28 19.23 -10.15 -2.67
C ALA A 28 18.91 -9.57 -4.06
N GLN A 29 18.14 -8.48 -4.10
CA GLN A 29 17.70 -7.79 -5.31
C GLN A 29 18.25 -6.36 -5.37
N PRO A 30 18.43 -5.79 -6.58
CA PRO A 30 18.81 -4.40 -6.74
C PRO A 30 17.85 -3.45 -6.02
N LEU A 31 18.39 -2.35 -5.46
CA LEU A 31 17.59 -1.31 -4.81
C LEU A 31 16.55 -0.71 -5.73
N CYS A 32 16.90 -0.49 -6.99
CA CYS A 32 16.01 0.04 -8.01
C CYS A 32 15.84 -1.00 -9.11
N ARG A 33 14.58 -1.23 -9.50
CA ARG A 33 14.26 -2.06 -10.66
C ARG A 33 14.68 -1.36 -11.94
N LYS A 34 15.23 -2.12 -12.88
CA LYS A 34 15.56 -1.57 -14.20
C LYS A 34 14.27 -1.46 -15.00
N LEU A 35 14.11 -0.35 -15.72
CA LEU A 35 12.92 -0.14 -16.57
C LEU A 35 12.70 -1.27 -17.58
N ARG A 36 13.78 -1.89 -18.10
CA ARG A 36 13.68 -3.02 -19.05
C ARG A 36 13.12 -4.30 -18.42
N ASP A 37 13.14 -4.41 -17.09
CA ASP A 37 12.69 -5.56 -16.32
C ASP A 37 11.27 -5.28 -15.74
N VAL A 38 10.55 -4.29 -16.29
CA VAL A 38 9.16 -3.97 -15.93
C VAL A 38 8.23 -4.50 -17.01
N THR A 39 7.23 -5.29 -16.62
CA THR A 39 6.36 -5.98 -17.59
C THR A 39 5.47 -5.01 -18.37
N SER A 40 4.95 -3.97 -17.72
CA SER A 40 4.07 -2.99 -18.37
C SER A 40 4.14 -1.62 -17.69
N THR A 41 4.73 -0.64 -18.36
CA THR A 41 4.87 0.72 -17.80
C THR A 41 3.52 1.43 -17.64
N THR A 42 2.56 1.15 -18.53
CA THR A 42 1.20 1.72 -18.50
C THR A 42 0.30 1.09 -17.43
N LYS A 43 0.73 -0.01 -16.79
CA LYS A 43 -0.04 -0.70 -15.73
C LYS A 43 0.68 -0.74 -14.40
N THR A 44 1.88 -0.19 -14.32
CA THR A 44 2.67 -0.17 -13.08
C THR A 44 2.49 1.16 -12.40
N ILE A 45 1.89 1.15 -11.21
CA ILE A 45 1.74 2.35 -10.39
C ILE A 45 3.10 2.73 -9.80
N VAL A 46 3.33 4.03 -9.70
CA VAL A 46 4.54 4.60 -9.13
C VAL A 46 4.22 5.45 -7.91
N PHE A 47 3.18 6.28 -7.98
CA PHE A 47 2.80 7.20 -6.90
C PHE A 47 1.28 7.32 -6.75
N ALA A 48 0.83 7.54 -5.53
CA ALA A 48 -0.53 7.95 -5.20
C ALA A 48 -0.56 8.72 -3.88
N ASP A 49 -1.66 9.43 -3.61
CA ASP A 49 -1.93 9.98 -2.29
C ASP A 49 -1.90 8.84 -1.26
N SER A 50 -1.12 8.99 -0.19
CA SER A 50 -0.87 7.92 0.77
C SER A 50 -0.90 8.38 2.22
N VAL A 51 -1.45 7.50 3.05
CA VAL A 51 -1.56 7.64 4.50
C VAL A 51 -1.69 6.24 5.12
N GLN A 52 -1.33 6.09 6.39
CA GLN A 52 -1.53 4.84 7.11
C GLN A 52 -2.37 5.00 8.38
N ALA A 53 -3.05 3.92 8.78
CA ALA A 53 -3.76 3.83 10.05
C ALA A 53 -2.83 3.37 11.19
N LYS A 54 -2.18 4.33 11.84
CA LYS A 54 -1.34 4.07 13.01
C LYS A 54 -2.18 3.68 14.20
N CYS A 55 -1.77 2.63 14.91
CA CYS A 55 -2.31 2.35 16.22
C CYS A 55 -1.76 3.34 17.27
N LEU A 56 -2.66 4.04 17.96
CA LEU A 56 -2.34 5.06 18.97
C LEU A 56 -2.42 4.50 20.40
N ALA A 57 -3.21 3.45 20.62
CA ALA A 57 -3.36 2.81 21.92
C ALA A 57 -3.63 1.31 21.77
N PHE A 58 -3.08 0.53 22.71
CA PHE A 58 -3.23 -0.92 22.78
C PHE A 58 -3.89 -1.33 24.10
N ASP A 59 -4.65 -2.42 24.09
CA ASP A 59 -5.09 -3.08 25.32
C ASP A 59 -4.03 -4.06 25.86
N SER A 60 -4.37 -4.75 26.96
CA SER A 60 -3.48 -5.75 27.58
C SER A 60 -3.24 -7.00 26.71
N SER A 61 -4.01 -7.19 25.64
CA SER A 61 -3.82 -8.27 24.65
C SER A 61 -3.00 -7.82 23.43
N PHE A 62 -2.46 -6.60 23.45
CA PHE A 62 -1.78 -5.96 22.32
C PHE A 62 -2.69 -5.76 21.10
N SER A 63 -4.01 -5.72 21.29
CA SER A 63 -4.94 -5.31 20.24
C SER A 63 -5.06 -3.79 20.20
N CYS A 64 -5.12 -3.21 19.01
CA CYS A 64 -5.34 -1.78 18.88
C CYS A 64 -6.74 -1.41 19.37
N THR A 65 -6.83 -0.36 20.18
CA THR A 65 -8.10 0.18 20.71
C THR A 65 -8.41 1.59 20.18
N GLN A 66 -7.40 2.27 19.64
CA GLN A 66 -7.54 3.58 19.01
C GLN A 66 -6.59 3.70 17.83
N ALA A 67 -7.12 4.05 16.66
CA ALA A 67 -6.34 4.33 15.47
C ALA A 67 -6.35 5.82 15.11
N GLY A 68 -5.34 6.25 14.36
CA GLY A 68 -5.25 7.59 13.80
C GLY A 68 -4.47 7.57 12.49
N LEU A 69 -4.50 8.68 11.76
CA LEU A 69 -3.74 8.81 10.52
C LEU A 69 -2.29 9.21 10.82
N GLU A 70 -1.37 8.61 10.10
CA GLU A 70 0.05 8.97 10.04
C GLU A 70 0.51 9.02 8.58
N ASP A 71 1.47 9.90 8.30
CA ASP A 71 2.09 9.98 6.98
C ASP A 71 2.70 8.62 6.60
N GLN A 72 2.45 8.21 5.36
CA GLN A 72 3.02 7.01 4.78
C GLN A 72 3.66 7.36 3.44
N HIS A 73 4.94 6.99 3.30
CA HIS A 73 5.71 7.31 2.10
C HIS A 73 5.82 6.12 1.15
N SER A 74 5.29 4.95 1.52
CA SER A 74 5.34 3.75 0.69
C SER A 74 3.93 3.19 0.42
N LEU A 75 3.66 2.90 -0.85
CA LEU A 75 2.46 2.17 -1.26
C LEU A 75 2.65 0.69 -0.90
N VAL A 76 1.70 0.15 -0.14
CA VAL A 76 1.70 -1.27 0.20
C VAL A 76 0.79 -1.99 -0.81
N PRO A 77 1.28 -3.03 -1.50
CA PRO A 77 0.45 -3.78 -2.43
C PRO A 77 -0.64 -4.56 -1.71
N PRO A 78 -1.72 -4.97 -2.39
CA PRO A 78 -2.78 -5.79 -1.81
C PRO A 78 -2.30 -7.02 -1.03
N SER A 79 -1.28 -7.72 -1.52
CA SER A 79 -0.67 -8.86 -0.81
C SER A 79 -0.11 -8.53 0.59
N GLY A 80 0.21 -7.26 0.86
CA GLY A 80 0.65 -6.78 2.17
C GLY A 80 -0.49 -6.60 3.19
N ASN A 81 -1.76 -6.76 2.76
CA ASN A 81 -2.97 -6.65 3.59
C ASN A 81 -3.05 -5.34 4.39
N TYR A 82 -2.46 -4.24 3.91
CA TYR A 82 -2.43 -2.98 4.66
C TYR A 82 -2.69 -1.81 3.68
N PRO A 83 -3.94 -1.41 3.45
CA PRO A 83 -4.27 -0.37 2.49
C PRO A 83 -3.65 0.97 2.86
N THR A 84 -2.86 1.56 1.96
CA THR A 84 -2.20 2.87 2.18
C THR A 84 -2.54 3.94 1.17
N ILE A 85 -3.33 3.63 0.13
CA ILE A 85 -3.79 4.65 -0.84
C ILE A 85 -5.01 5.37 -0.25
N HIS A 86 -4.97 6.70 -0.23
CA HIS A 86 -6.02 7.52 0.34
C HIS A 86 -6.98 8.02 -0.75
N PHE A 87 -8.25 7.62 -0.69
CA PHE A 87 -9.29 8.01 -1.64
C PHE A 87 -10.06 9.25 -1.14
N ARG A 88 -9.32 10.30 -0.78
CA ARG A 88 -9.84 11.50 -0.11
C ARG A 88 -10.81 12.32 -0.97
N HIS A 89 -10.54 12.39 -2.28
CA HIS A 89 -11.23 13.30 -3.19
C HIS A 89 -12.33 12.55 -3.93
N LEU A 90 -13.59 12.72 -3.51
CA LEU A 90 -14.76 12.08 -4.10
C LEU A 90 -14.68 10.53 -4.13
N LYS A 91 -14.02 9.92 -3.13
CA LYS A 91 -13.75 8.47 -3.08
C LYS A 91 -12.92 7.94 -4.26
N ALA A 92 -12.15 8.82 -4.87
CA ALA A 92 -11.17 8.51 -5.90
C ALA A 92 -9.76 8.93 -5.45
N ALA A 93 -8.75 8.29 -6.03
CA ALA A 93 -7.34 8.65 -5.88
C ALA A 93 -6.75 8.97 -7.26
N ASN A 94 -5.87 9.96 -7.32
CA ASN A 94 -5.05 10.19 -8.51
C ASN A 94 -3.81 9.30 -8.42
N VAL A 95 -3.59 8.50 -9.45
CA VAL A 95 -2.54 7.48 -9.47
C VAL A 95 -1.64 7.74 -10.66
N ALA A 96 -0.34 7.87 -10.41
CA ALA A 96 0.67 8.02 -11.45
C ALA A 96 1.25 6.66 -11.81
N PHE A 97 1.41 6.42 -13.12
CA PHE A 97 1.96 5.19 -13.68
C PHE A 97 3.37 5.40 -14.24
N LEU A 98 4.06 4.31 -14.50
CA LEU A 98 5.50 4.32 -14.82
C LEU A 98 5.83 4.92 -16.19
N ASP A 99 4.89 4.93 -17.12
CA ASP A 99 5.00 5.68 -18.38
C ASP A 99 4.73 7.20 -18.22
N GLY A 100 4.38 7.65 -17.01
CA GLY A 100 4.17 9.05 -16.67
C GLY A 100 2.73 9.55 -16.79
N HIS A 101 1.76 8.73 -17.20
CA HIS A 101 0.36 9.16 -17.18
C HIS A 101 -0.21 9.16 -15.75
N VAL A 102 -1.28 9.93 -15.57
CA VAL A 102 -2.03 10.00 -14.32
C VAL A 102 -3.49 9.76 -14.61
N GLU A 103 -4.14 8.92 -13.82
CA GLU A 103 -5.56 8.64 -13.92
C GLU A 103 -6.23 8.59 -12.55
N SER A 104 -7.53 8.92 -12.57
CA SER A 104 -8.37 8.86 -11.38
C SER A 104 -8.94 7.45 -11.22
N ARG A 105 -8.69 6.82 -10.08
CA ARG A 105 -9.09 5.44 -9.80
C ARG A 105 -10.04 5.35 -8.63
N SER A 106 -10.99 4.42 -8.71
CA SER A 106 -11.93 4.14 -7.64
C SER A 106 -11.33 3.26 -6.56
N ARG A 107 -11.85 3.43 -5.34
CA ARG A 107 -11.44 2.66 -4.17
C ARG A 107 -11.88 1.21 -4.26
N HIS A 108 -10.94 0.30 -4.02
CA HIS A 108 -11.21 -1.07 -3.63
C HIS A 108 -10.71 -1.30 -2.20
N PHE A 109 -11.37 -2.16 -1.43
CA PHE A 109 -11.02 -2.40 -0.03
C PHE A 109 -11.08 -3.89 0.29
N LEU A 110 -9.99 -4.39 0.83
CA LEU A 110 -9.86 -5.73 1.37
C LEU A 110 -8.89 -5.64 2.55
N VAL A 111 -9.30 -6.14 3.71
CA VAL A 111 -8.44 -6.32 4.88
C VAL A 111 -8.87 -7.60 5.56
N ASP A 112 -7.97 -8.58 5.61
CA ASP A 112 -8.19 -9.85 6.28
C ASP A 112 -7.79 -9.75 7.76
N ILE A 113 -8.66 -10.24 8.65
CA ILE A 113 -8.45 -10.31 10.11
C ILE A 113 -8.97 -11.67 10.63
N PRO A 114 -8.11 -12.57 11.15
CA PRO A 114 -6.64 -12.48 11.14
C PRO A 114 -6.09 -12.58 9.70
N GLY A 115 -5.09 -11.77 9.37
CA GLY A 115 -4.43 -11.74 8.07
C GLY A 115 -2.91 -12.01 8.16
N PRO A 116 -2.14 -11.76 7.09
CA PRO A 116 -0.68 -11.94 7.09
C PRO A 116 0.08 -10.90 7.94
N ASN A 117 -0.63 -9.93 8.51
CA ASN A 117 -0.10 -8.87 9.36
C ASN A 117 -0.92 -8.73 10.66
N PHE A 118 -0.44 -7.93 11.60
CA PHE A 118 -1.08 -7.74 12.91
C PHE A 118 -2.11 -6.61 12.91
N ILE A 119 -2.93 -6.49 11.85
CA ILE A 119 -4.04 -5.52 11.83
C ILE A 119 -5.14 -5.99 12.78
N SER A 120 -5.63 -5.06 13.59
CA SER A 120 -6.82 -5.23 14.43
C SER A 120 -8.10 -4.77 13.71
N GLN A 121 -9.26 -5.22 14.20
CA GLN A 121 -10.56 -4.75 13.69
C GLN A 121 -10.71 -3.23 13.79
N THR A 122 -10.28 -2.62 14.89
CA THR A 122 -10.31 -1.16 15.07
C THR A 122 -9.52 -0.42 14.00
N GLN A 123 -8.35 -0.94 13.59
CA GLN A 123 -7.58 -0.34 12.51
C GLN A 123 -8.26 -0.52 11.14
N ALA A 124 -8.79 -1.72 10.85
CA ALA A 124 -9.49 -1.94 9.58
C ALA A 124 -10.75 -1.08 9.45
N ASP A 125 -11.53 -0.94 10.53
CA ASP A 125 -12.70 -0.08 10.56
C ASP A 125 -12.30 1.38 10.34
N PHE A 126 -11.22 1.84 10.97
CA PHE A 126 -10.66 3.18 10.78
C PHE A 126 -10.16 3.41 9.34
N MET A 127 -9.43 2.45 8.76
CA MET A 127 -9.02 2.50 7.35
C MET A 127 -10.24 2.64 6.42
N ASN A 128 -11.32 1.91 6.72
CA ASN A 128 -12.54 2.00 5.93
C ASN A 128 -13.25 3.35 6.08
N GLN A 129 -13.33 3.87 7.31
CA GLN A 129 -13.88 5.19 7.61
C GLN A 129 -13.13 6.31 6.87
N GLU A 130 -11.80 6.27 6.92
CA GLU A 130 -10.92 7.28 6.31
C GLU A 130 -10.70 7.04 4.80
N ASN A 131 -11.45 6.12 4.18
CA ASN A 131 -11.37 5.81 2.75
C ASN A 131 -9.96 5.39 2.28
N LEU A 132 -9.20 4.67 3.12
CA LEU A 132 -7.98 3.98 2.69
C LEU A 132 -8.38 2.74 1.88
N GLY A 133 -7.58 2.38 0.89
CA GLY A 133 -7.86 1.26 0.02
C GLY A 133 -6.70 0.88 -0.88
N PHE A 134 -7.03 0.07 -1.87
CA PHE A 134 -6.17 -0.32 -2.98
C PHE A 134 -6.76 0.16 -4.29
N VAL A 135 -5.88 0.34 -5.27
CA VAL A 135 -6.27 0.42 -6.69
C VAL A 135 -6.17 -1.00 -7.23
N SER A 136 -7.22 -1.46 -7.91
CA SER A 136 -7.28 -2.81 -8.48
C SER A 136 -8.19 -2.83 -9.71
N GLU A 137 -7.98 -3.83 -10.56
CA GLU A 137 -8.85 -4.20 -11.68
C GLU A 137 -9.87 -5.28 -11.26
N GLY A 138 -10.16 -5.38 -9.95
CA GLY A 138 -11.12 -6.32 -9.38
C GLY A 138 -10.55 -7.68 -8.97
N ASN A 139 -9.23 -7.83 -8.87
CA ASN A 139 -8.58 -9.12 -8.58
C ASN A 139 -8.05 -9.25 -7.14
N LEU A 140 -8.51 -8.41 -6.21
CA LEU A 140 -8.04 -8.43 -4.81
C LEU A 140 -8.16 -9.80 -4.13
N ASN A 141 -9.13 -10.64 -4.53
CA ASN A 141 -9.34 -11.96 -3.93
C ASN A 141 -8.53 -13.08 -4.62
N ASP A 142 -7.73 -12.78 -5.64
CA ASP A 142 -6.90 -13.75 -6.35
C ASP A 142 -5.42 -13.51 -6.00
N PRO A 143 -4.80 -14.33 -5.13
CA PRO A 143 -3.41 -14.15 -4.73
C PRO A 143 -2.39 -14.17 -5.89
N ALA A 144 -2.73 -14.75 -7.04
CA ALA A 144 -1.88 -14.74 -8.24
C ALA A 144 -2.01 -13.45 -9.04
N ARG A 145 -3.05 -12.64 -8.78
CA ARG A 145 -3.33 -11.43 -9.54
C ARG A 145 -3.40 -10.16 -8.71
N GLN A 146 -3.71 -10.22 -7.42
CA GLN A 146 -4.02 -9.08 -6.53
C GLN A 146 -3.04 -7.90 -6.56
N ASP A 147 -1.78 -8.12 -6.92
CA ASP A 147 -0.76 -7.07 -7.07
C ASP A 147 -0.62 -6.61 -8.54
N GLU A 148 -1.67 -6.74 -9.35
CA GLU A 148 -1.65 -6.57 -10.81
C GLU A 148 -1.09 -5.22 -11.29
N LEU A 149 -1.18 -4.20 -10.44
CA LEU A 149 -0.76 -2.84 -10.73
C LEU A 149 0.61 -2.49 -10.13
N TYR A 150 1.23 -3.40 -9.40
CA TYR A 150 2.49 -3.16 -8.70
C TYR A 150 3.71 -3.78 -9.39
N ASP A 151 3.51 -4.51 -10.50
CA ASP A 151 4.54 -5.18 -11.32
C ASP A 151 5.25 -6.35 -10.62
N ARG A 152 4.74 -7.57 -10.82
CA ARG A 152 5.18 -8.78 -10.11
C ARG A 152 6.41 -9.50 -10.67
N GLU A 153 6.89 -9.15 -11.87
CA GLU A 153 7.91 -9.93 -12.61
C GLU A 153 9.07 -9.13 -13.20
#